data_AF-A0AAP7N9X5-F1
#
_entry.id   AF-A0AAP7N9X5-F1
#
_cell.length_a   1.000
_cell.length_b   1.000
_cell.length_c   1.000
_cell.angle_alpha   90.00
_cell.angle_beta   90.00
_cell.angle_gamma   90.00
#
_symmetry.space_group_name_H-M   'P 1'
#
loop_
_entity.id
_entity.type
_entity.pdbx_description
1 polymer ?
#
loop_
_entity_poly.entity_id
_entity_poly.type
_entity_poly.pdbx_seq_one_letter_code
_entity_poly.pdbx_strand_id
1 'polypeptide(L)'
;MTLLDAIGFTEEQYRELHELGMSDTEIAREELHCSPSTLSVWKKANGIVIQKPYRLFTLAEWTEFRNQKWTHFQIARHFGFECIDTYFYHARKIGIPRKRRREKVES
;
A
#
# COMPACT_ATOMS: atom_id res chain seq x y z
N MET A 1 4.77 -9.98 20.58
CA MET A 1 3.46 -10.11 21.24
C MET A 1 2.72 -8.80 21.08
N THR A 2 1.63 -8.84 20.32
CA THR A 2 0.75 -7.70 20.00
C THR A 2 -0.53 -7.78 20.85
N LEU A 3 -1.37 -6.74 20.81
CA LEU A 3 -2.67 -6.75 21.49
C LEU A 3 -3.56 -7.91 21.01
N LEU A 4 -3.51 -8.23 19.72
CA LEU A 4 -4.32 -9.30 19.13
C LEU A 4 -3.83 -10.70 19.56
N ASP A 5 -2.52 -10.87 19.78
CA ASP A 5 -2.00 -12.10 20.39
C ASP A 5 -2.50 -12.29 21.83
N ALA A 6 -2.66 -11.18 22.58
CA ALA A 6 -3.10 -11.22 23.98
C ALA A 6 -4.57 -11.61 24.15
N ILE A 7 -5.42 -11.34 23.15
CA ILE A 7 -6.83 -11.78 23.14
C ILE A 7 -7.02 -13.14 22.45
N GLY A 8 -5.92 -13.80 22.05
CA GLY A 8 -5.96 -15.11 21.41
C GLY A 8 -6.45 -15.08 19.96
N PHE A 9 -6.34 -13.94 19.27
CA PHE A 9 -6.69 -13.86 17.85
C PHE A 9 -5.66 -14.61 16.99
N THR A 10 -6.15 -15.44 16.07
CA THR A 10 -5.32 -16.40 15.29
C THR A 10 -5.34 -16.11 13.80
N GLU A 11 -4.35 -16.65 13.08
CA GLU A 11 -4.30 -16.57 11.61
C GLU A 11 -5.51 -17.23 10.98
N GLU A 12 -5.95 -18.36 11.52
CA GLU A 12 -7.12 -19.10 11.07
C GLU A 12 -8.38 -18.23 11.14
N GLN A 13 -8.62 -17.57 12.28
CA GLN A 13 -9.76 -16.66 12.43
C GLN A 13 -9.70 -15.49 11.45
N TYR A 14 -8.52 -14.92 11.21
CA TYR A 14 -8.37 -13.87 10.21
C TYR A 14 -8.73 -14.37 8.80
N ARG A 15 -8.29 -15.58 8.43
CA ARG A 15 -8.58 -16.17 7.12
C ARG A 15 -10.07 -16.45 6.95
N GLU A 16 -10.74 -16.99 7.96
CA GLU A 16 -12.19 -17.24 7.94
C GLU A 16 -12.99 -15.94 7.69
N LEU A 17 -12.68 -14.86 8.43
CA LEU A 17 -13.33 -13.56 8.24
C LEU A 17 -13.09 -12.99 6.84
N HIS A 18 -11.88 -13.17 6.30
CA HIS A 18 -11.54 -12.73 4.96
C HIS A 18 -12.22 -13.58 3.87
N GLU A 19 -12.40 -14.89 4.08
CA GLU A 19 -13.15 -15.78 3.19
C GLU A 19 -14.64 -15.45 3.17
N LEU A 20 -15.19 -14.92 4.27
CA LEU A 20 -16.53 -14.35 4.33
C LEU A 20 -16.66 -13.00 3.59
N GLY A 21 -15.56 -12.49 3.03
CA GLY A 21 -15.54 -11.27 2.23
C GLY A 21 -15.34 -9.98 3.02
N MET A 22 -15.05 -10.07 4.33
CA MET A 22 -14.77 -8.87 5.12
C MET A 22 -13.41 -8.29 4.76
N SER A 23 -13.36 -6.97 4.57
CA SER A 23 -12.12 -6.24 4.39
C SER A 23 -11.37 -6.10 5.71
N ASP A 24 -10.06 -5.85 5.65
CA ASP A 24 -9.24 -5.52 6.82
C ASP A 24 -9.83 -4.41 7.71
N THR A 25 -10.53 -3.45 7.09
CA THR A 25 -11.11 -2.34 7.83
C THR A 25 -12.33 -2.78 8.61
N GLU A 26 -13.18 -3.61 8.02
CA GLU A 26 -14.35 -4.20 8.68
C GLU A 26 -13.90 -5.17 9.78
N ILE A 27 -12.98 -6.09 9.49
CA ILE A 27 -12.39 -7.00 10.48
C ILE A 27 -11.83 -6.20 11.67
N ALA A 28 -11.06 -5.15 11.42
CA ALA A 28 -10.46 -4.37 12.51
C ALA A 28 -11.50 -3.65 13.36
N ARG A 29 -12.52 -3.03 12.74
CA ARG A 29 -13.46 -2.13 13.43
C ARG A 29 -14.67 -2.85 14.01
N GLU A 30 -15.19 -3.83 13.28
CA GLU A 30 -16.47 -4.49 13.56
C GLU A 30 -16.24 -5.76 14.38
N GLU A 31 -15.24 -6.57 14.03
CA GLU A 31 -14.96 -7.84 14.73
C GLU A 31 -13.98 -7.65 15.90
N LEU A 32 -12.91 -6.87 15.69
CA LEU A 32 -11.82 -6.73 16.66
C LEU A 32 -11.87 -5.43 17.47
N HIS A 33 -12.80 -4.52 17.15
CA HIS A 33 -12.96 -3.22 17.80
C HIS A 33 -11.66 -2.44 18.04
N CYS A 34 -10.76 -2.50 17.07
CA CYS A 34 -9.43 -1.92 17.12
C CYS A 34 -9.16 -1.01 15.92
N SER A 35 -8.02 -0.34 15.93
CA SER A 35 -7.60 0.43 14.75
C SER A 35 -7.13 -0.51 13.62
N PRO A 36 -7.36 -0.18 12.33
CA PRO A 36 -6.79 -0.94 11.22
C PRO A 36 -5.26 -1.05 11.26
N SER A 37 -4.59 -0.08 11.90
CA SER A 37 -3.14 -0.13 12.12
C SER A 37 -2.74 -1.25 13.09
N THR A 38 -3.55 -1.51 14.11
CA THR A 38 -3.35 -2.60 15.07
C THR A 38 -3.39 -3.95 14.36
N LEU A 39 -4.42 -4.18 13.53
CA LEU A 39 -4.51 -5.39 12.70
C LEU A 39 -3.35 -5.50 11.71
N SER A 40 -2.95 -4.39 11.06
CA SER A 40 -1.81 -4.38 10.14
C SER A 40 -0.48 -4.80 10.81
N VAL A 41 -0.23 -4.34 12.04
CA VAL A 41 0.95 -4.73 12.82
C VAL A 41 0.90 -6.21 13.18
N TRP A 42 -0.25 -6.73 13.63
CA TRP A 42 -0.42 -8.14 13.92
C TRP A 42 -0.22 -9.03 12.69
N LYS A 43 -0.78 -8.66 11.54
CA LYS A 43 -0.58 -9.39 10.28
C LYS A 43 0.89 -9.45 9.88
N LYS A 44 1.60 -8.33 10.01
CA LYS A 44 3.04 -8.27 9.74
C LYS A 44 3.83 -9.16 10.71
N ALA A 45 3.47 -9.18 11.99
CA ALA A 45 4.12 -10.02 13.00
C ALA A 45 3.89 -11.52 12.76
N ASN A 46 2.74 -11.89 12.21
CA ASN A 46 2.36 -13.27 11.88
C ASN A 46 2.65 -13.66 10.42
N GLY A 47 3.42 -12.86 9.67
CA GLY A 47 3.82 -13.21 8.30
C GLY A 47 2.70 -13.17 7.26
N ILE A 48 1.52 -12.63 7.60
CA ILE A 48 0.39 -12.49 6.69
C ILE A 48 0.69 -11.36 5.70
N VAL A 49 1.07 -11.75 4.48
CA VAL A 49 1.41 -10.81 3.41
C VAL A 49 0.12 -10.29 2.77
N ILE A 50 -0.14 -9.00 2.96
CA ILE A 50 -1.16 -8.30 2.18
C ILE A 50 -0.66 -8.24 0.74
N GLN A 51 -1.28 -9.03 -0.15
CA GLN A 51 -1.02 -8.91 -1.57
C GLN A 51 -1.49 -7.53 -2.02
N LYS A 52 -0.53 -6.70 -2.41
CA LYS A 52 -0.84 -5.39 -2.97
C LYS A 52 -1.21 -5.58 -4.43
N PRO A 53 -2.19 -4.82 -4.95
CA PRO A 53 -2.54 -4.88 -6.38
C PRO A 53 -1.43 -4.32 -7.27
N TYR A 54 -0.37 -3.73 -6.67
CA TYR A 54 0.76 -3.14 -7.37
C TYR A 54 2.09 -3.76 -6.98
N ARG A 55 3.02 -3.80 -7.94
CA ARG A 55 4.43 -4.12 -7.74
C ARG A 55 5.22 -2.83 -7.55
N LEU A 56 6.12 -2.81 -6.57
CA LEU A 56 7.06 -1.71 -6.41
C LEU A 56 8.13 -1.77 -7.51
N PHE A 57 8.34 -0.65 -8.22
CA PHE A 57 9.44 -0.51 -9.19
C PHE A 57 10.74 -0.08 -8.52
N THR A 58 11.86 -0.45 -9.12
CA THR A 58 13.19 0.06 -8.81
C THR A 58 13.44 1.41 -9.50
N LEU A 59 14.49 2.11 -9.07
CA LEU A 59 14.91 3.36 -9.72
C LEU A 59 15.37 3.11 -11.16
N ALA A 60 16.00 1.96 -11.43
CA ALA A 60 16.45 1.56 -12.75
C ALA A 60 15.27 1.38 -13.72
N GLU A 61 14.28 0.57 -13.33
CA GLU A 61 13.05 0.36 -14.12
C GLU A 61 12.35 1.69 -14.39
N TRP A 62 12.18 2.54 -13.37
CA TRP A 62 11.55 3.84 -13.55
C TRP A 62 12.31 4.72 -14.56
N THR A 63 13.64 4.75 -14.49
CA THR A 63 14.48 5.54 -15.38
C THR A 63 14.35 5.06 -16.82
N GLU A 64 14.31 3.75 -17.03
CA GLU A 64 14.09 3.15 -18.36
C GLU A 64 12.76 3.62 -18.98
N PHE A 65 11.65 3.53 -18.25
CA PHE A 65 10.36 4.01 -18.74
C PHE A 65 10.36 5.51 -19.02
N ARG A 66 11.06 6.30 -18.20
CA ARG A 66 11.20 7.74 -18.42
C ARG A 66 12.02 8.09 -19.65
N ASN A 67 13.06 7.32 -19.97
CA ASN A 67 13.83 7.46 -21.21
C ASN A 67 12.95 7.14 -22.44
N GLN A 68 12.01 6.20 -22.31
CA GLN A 68 10.98 5.92 -23.31
C GLN A 68 9.83 6.95 -23.35
N LYS A 69 9.95 8.07 -22.62
CA LYS A 69 8.94 9.15 -22.52
C LYS A 69 7.60 8.74 -21.92
N TRP A 70 7.52 7.64 -21.18
CA TRP A 70 6.29 7.26 -20.48
C TRP A 70 5.91 8.27 -19.39
N THR A 71 4.64 8.63 -19.31
CA THR A 71 4.09 9.49 -18.25
C THR A 71 4.01 8.75 -16.91
N HIS A 72 3.98 9.49 -15.80
CA HIS A 72 3.80 8.91 -14.47
C HIS A 72 2.55 8.03 -14.37
N PHE A 73 1.45 8.42 -15.03
CA PHE A 73 0.21 7.64 -15.06
C PHE A 73 0.37 6.31 -15.82
N GLN A 74 1.06 6.31 -16.96
CA GLN A 74 1.34 5.08 -17.70
C GLN A 74 2.22 4.12 -16.90
N ILE A 75 3.25 4.64 -16.23
CA ILE A 75 4.11 3.84 -15.36
C ILE A 75 3.29 3.30 -14.17
N ALA A 76 2.52 4.15 -13.49
CA ALA A 76 1.68 3.74 -12.37
C ALA A 76 0.74 2.58 -12.76
N ARG A 77 0.03 2.73 -13.88
CA ARG A 77 -0.86 1.68 -14.40
C ARG A 77 -0.12 0.40 -14.77
N HIS A 78 1.06 0.51 -15.39
CA HIS A 78 1.87 -0.65 -15.75
C HIS A 78 2.28 -1.49 -14.53
N PHE A 79 2.57 -0.83 -13.42
CA PHE A 79 2.93 -1.48 -12.16
C PHE A 79 1.72 -1.83 -11.27
N GLY A 80 0.48 -1.62 -11.74
CA GLY A 80 -0.75 -1.96 -11.01
C GLY A 80 -1.17 -0.94 -9.94
N PHE A 81 -0.57 0.25 -9.91
CA PHE A 81 -0.99 1.30 -8.97
C PHE A 81 -2.33 1.89 -9.40
N GLU A 82 -3.39 1.62 -8.62
CA GLU A 82 -4.71 2.23 -8.80
C GLU A 82 -4.74 3.69 -8.33
N CYS A 83 -3.94 4.01 -7.30
CA CYS A 83 -3.84 5.35 -6.74
C CYS A 83 -2.50 6.01 -7.08
N ILE A 84 -2.56 7.18 -7.72
CA ILE A 84 -1.38 7.93 -8.16
C ILE A 84 -0.55 8.48 -6.98
N ASP A 85 -1.18 8.76 -5.83
CA ASP A 85 -0.45 9.22 -4.64
C ASP A 85 0.38 8.08 -4.03
N THR A 86 -0.10 6.84 -4.05
CA THR A 86 0.67 5.65 -3.66
C THR A 86 1.90 5.47 -4.55
N TYR A 87 1.74 5.68 -5.85
CA TYR A 87 2.84 5.71 -6.81
C TYR A 87 3.88 6.79 -6.45
N PHE A 88 3.45 8.04 -6.19
CA PHE A 88 4.37 9.13 -5.85
C PHE A 88 5.04 8.95 -4.49
N TYR A 89 4.34 8.36 -3.52
CA TYR A 89 4.91 8.01 -2.22
C TYR A 89 6.05 7.01 -2.39
N HIS A 90 5.85 5.96 -3.19
CA HIS A 90 6.91 5.00 -3.52
C HIS A 90 8.05 5.65 -4.31
N ALA A 91 7.73 6.42 -5.35
CA ALA A 91 8.72 7.12 -6.16
C ALA A 91 9.64 8.00 -5.29
N ARG A 92 9.07 8.75 -4.34
CA ARG A 92 9.83 9.55 -3.37
C ARG A 92 10.75 8.70 -2.50
N LYS A 93 10.30 7.53 -2.03
CA LYS A 93 11.13 6.62 -1.22
C LYS A 93 12.36 6.12 -1.95
N ILE A 94 12.28 5.95 -3.26
CA ILE A 94 13.41 5.52 -4.10
C ILE A 94 14.20 6.70 -4.71
N GLY A 95 13.96 7.93 -4.22
CA GLY A 95 14.75 9.11 -4.58
C GLY A 95 14.21 9.94 -5.75
N ILE A 96 12.99 9.69 -6.24
CA ILE A 96 12.38 10.46 -7.34
C ILE A 96 11.56 11.61 -6.75
N PRO A 97 11.97 12.87 -6.92
CA PRO A 97 11.21 14.01 -6.41
C PRO A 97 9.94 14.24 -7.24
N ARG A 98 8.81 14.48 -6.58
CA ARG A 98 7.61 15.02 -7.21
C ARG A 98 7.93 16.46 -7.63
N LYS A 99 8.01 16.73 -8.95
CA LYS A 99 8.11 18.12 -9.43
C LYS A 99 6.92 18.89 -8.86
N ARG A 100 7.17 19.90 -8.03
CA ARG A 100 6.11 20.82 -7.59
C ARG A 100 5.48 21.42 -8.83
N ARG A 101 4.15 21.54 -8.86
CA ARG A 101 3.45 22.35 -9.86
C ARG A 101 4.12 23.73 -9.80
N ARG A 102 4.71 24.20 -10.90
CA ARG A 102 5.24 25.57 -10.97
C ARG A 102 4.09 26.49 -10.54
N GLU A 103 4.30 27.25 -9.47
CA GLU A 103 3.46 28.40 -9.16
C GLU A 103 3.41 29.25 -10.43
N LYS A 104 2.20 29.64 -10.84
CA LYS A 104 2.04 30.60 -11.92
C LYS A 104 2.79 31.86 -11.47
N VAL A 105 3.90 32.17 -12.12
CA VAL A 105 4.46 33.52 -12.08
C VAL A 105 3.43 34.36 -12.83
N GLU A 106 2.74 35.22 -12.10
CA GLU A 106 1.90 36.27 -12.68
C GLU A 106 2.78 37.16 -13.56
N SER A 107 2.32 37.43 -14.78
CA SER A 107 2.76 38.53 -15.64
C SER A 107 1.54 39.04 -16.39
#